data_AF-A0A962NZV8-F1
#
_entry.id   AF-A0A962NZV8-F1
#
_cell.length_a   1.000
_cell.length_b   1.000
_cell.length_c   1.000
_cell.angle_alpha   90.00
_cell.angle_beta   90.00
_cell.angle_gamma   90.00
#
_symmetry.space_group_name_H-M   'P 1'
#
loop_
_entity.id
_entity.type
_entity.pdbx_description
1 polymer ?
#
loop_
_entity_poly.entity_id
_entity_poly.type
_entity_poly.pdbx_seq_one_letter_code
_entity_poly.pdbx_strand_id
1 'polypeptide(L)'
;MNEVVELSRLQFGATALFHFLFVPLTLGLSWILFICEATYVMTGQQIYKDMTKFWGKLFGINFAMGVTTGITLEFQFGTNWAYYSHYVGDIFGVPLAIEGLMAFFLESTFVGLFFFGWERLSKLQHLMATFLVAVGSNLSALWILVANGWMQNPIGADFNYTTMRMELSSMADVFFNPVAQVKFVHTVAAGYVTASMFVLGISAYYLLKARDVNFALRSFAIAASFGLASILSVILLGDESGYTAGEVQQVKLAAIESEWETQPAPASFTLFGIPNQAEERTDYAVKIPYALGIIATRSLDKEVKGLKELRLEHEAKIRDGMIAYGALL
;
A
#
# COMPACT_ATOMS: atom_id res chain seq x y z
N MET A 1 21.65 14.50 -16.62
CA MET A 1 20.97 14.05 -15.39
C MET A 1 22.05 13.62 -14.40
N ASN A 2 21.99 14.05 -13.14
CA ASN A 2 23.06 13.80 -12.16
C ASN A 2 23.10 12.32 -11.73
N GLU A 3 24.28 11.70 -11.81
CA GLU A 3 24.53 10.30 -11.43
C GLU A 3 24.06 9.99 -9.99
N VAL A 4 24.29 10.91 -9.06
CA VAL A 4 23.88 10.77 -7.65
C VAL A 4 22.36 10.63 -7.52
N VAL A 5 21.56 11.39 -8.27
CA VAL A 5 20.09 11.34 -8.18
C VAL A 5 19.56 9.97 -8.62
N GLU A 6 20.10 9.43 -9.72
CA GLU A 6 19.68 8.12 -10.23
C GLU A 6 20.14 6.98 -9.31
N LEU A 7 21.36 7.05 -8.75
CA LEU A 7 21.82 6.07 -7.77
C LEU A 7 20.98 6.10 -6.48
N SER A 8 20.62 7.28 -5.97
CA SER A 8 19.74 7.40 -4.80
C SER A 8 18.34 6.84 -5.09
N ARG A 9 17.78 7.09 -6.28
CA ARG A 9 16.50 6.50 -6.72
C ARG A 9 16.58 4.97 -6.83
N LEU A 10 17.64 4.45 -7.43
CA LEU A 10 17.86 3.01 -7.58
C LEU A 10 18.01 2.33 -6.21
N GLN A 11 18.82 2.91 -5.31
CA GLN A 11 19.01 2.38 -3.96
C GLN A 11 17.70 2.36 -3.18
N PHE A 12 16.96 3.47 -3.17
CA PHE A 12 15.67 3.55 -2.48
C PHE A 12 14.66 2.57 -3.08
N GLY A 13 14.56 2.53 -4.42
CA GLY A 13 13.68 1.62 -5.15
C GLY A 13 13.97 0.15 -4.85
N ALA A 14 15.25 -0.26 -4.90
CA ALA A 14 15.65 -1.63 -4.55
C ALA A 14 15.27 -1.97 -3.10
N THR A 15 15.59 -1.10 -2.15
CA THR A 15 15.30 -1.32 -0.72
C THR A 15 13.79 -1.43 -0.48
N ALA A 16 13.00 -0.54 -1.10
CA ALA A 16 11.54 -0.53 -0.99
C ALA A 16 10.92 -1.81 -1.58
N LEU A 17 11.37 -2.24 -2.76
CA LEU A 17 10.92 -3.48 -3.38
C LEU A 17 11.24 -4.70 -2.50
N PHE A 18 12.46 -4.79 -1.97
CA PHE A 18 12.86 -5.88 -1.08
C PHE A 18 12.04 -5.89 0.21
N HIS A 19 11.85 -4.74 0.86
CA HIS A 19 11.02 -4.64 2.06
C HIS A 19 9.58 -5.11 1.79
N PHE A 20 9.01 -4.67 0.66
CA PHE A 20 7.64 -4.98 0.30
C PHE A 20 7.41 -6.44 -0.15
N LEU A 21 8.47 -7.27 -0.24
CA LEU A 21 8.30 -8.73 -0.32
C LEU A 21 7.75 -9.32 0.98
N PHE A 22 8.12 -8.73 2.13
CA PHE A 22 7.81 -9.27 3.45
C PHE A 22 6.56 -8.63 4.07
N VAL A 23 6.34 -7.33 3.83
CA VAL A 23 5.20 -6.57 4.36
C VAL A 23 3.82 -7.21 4.09
N PRO A 24 3.43 -7.52 2.83
CA PRO A 24 2.09 -8.01 2.55
C PRO A 24 1.83 -9.37 3.21
N LEU A 25 2.87 -10.21 3.32
CA LEU A 25 2.76 -11.49 3.98
C LEU A 25 2.54 -11.33 5.50
N THR A 26 3.23 -10.39 6.16
CA THR A 26 2.99 -10.04 7.57
C THR A 26 1.56 -9.56 7.79
N LEU A 27 1.08 -8.61 6.96
CA LEU A 27 -0.25 -8.02 7.06
C LEU A 27 -1.37 -9.05 6.99
N GLY A 28 -1.28 -9.99 6.05
CA GLY A 28 -2.33 -11.00 5.88
C GLY A 28 -2.18 -12.20 6.81
N LEU A 29 -0.95 -12.66 7.10
CA LEU A 29 -0.74 -13.79 8.00
C LEU A 29 -1.17 -13.46 9.43
N SER A 30 -0.97 -12.23 9.91
CA SER A 30 -1.41 -11.85 11.26
C SER A 30 -2.92 -12.06 11.46
N TRP A 31 -3.75 -11.73 10.47
CA TRP A 31 -5.18 -12.03 10.48
C TRP A 31 -5.50 -13.51 10.32
N ILE A 32 -4.79 -14.24 9.47
CA ILE A 32 -4.99 -15.71 9.33
C ILE A 32 -4.66 -16.42 10.65
N LEU A 33 -3.60 -15.99 11.36
CA LEU A 33 -3.24 -16.49 12.68
C LEU A 33 -4.33 -16.20 13.70
N PHE A 34 -4.85 -14.97 13.71
CA PHE A 34 -5.97 -14.60 14.56
C PHE A 34 -7.21 -15.46 14.27
N ILE A 35 -7.58 -15.69 13.00
CA ILE A 35 -8.72 -16.52 12.63
C ILE A 35 -8.53 -17.98 13.08
N CYS A 36 -7.34 -18.55 12.84
CA CYS A 36 -7.01 -19.90 13.31
C CYS A 36 -7.14 -19.99 14.83
N GLU A 37 -6.57 -19.03 15.55
CA GLU A 37 -6.56 -19.05 17.01
C GLU A 37 -7.95 -18.78 17.60
N ALA A 38 -8.72 -17.85 17.03
CA ALA A 38 -10.10 -17.59 17.41
C ALA A 38 -10.93 -18.88 17.27
N THR A 39 -10.75 -19.60 16.15
CA THR A 39 -11.41 -20.89 15.92
C THR A 39 -10.98 -21.93 16.96
N TYR A 40 -9.70 -21.97 17.35
CA TYR A 40 -9.23 -22.81 18.44
C TYR A 40 -9.89 -22.45 19.79
N VAL A 41 -9.96 -21.17 20.14
CA VAL A 41 -10.57 -20.72 21.40
C VAL A 41 -12.06 -21.05 21.44
N MET A 42 -12.78 -20.87 20.33
CA MET A 42 -14.21 -21.15 20.23
C MET A 42 -14.54 -22.64 20.21
N THR A 43 -13.77 -23.46 19.48
CA THR A 43 -14.10 -24.88 19.25
C THR A 43 -13.36 -25.84 20.19
N GLY A 44 -12.26 -25.40 20.79
CA GLY A 44 -11.37 -26.25 21.58
C GLY A 44 -10.57 -27.28 20.77
N GLN A 45 -10.71 -27.33 19.44
CA GLN A 45 -10.05 -28.34 18.62
C GLN A 45 -8.54 -28.05 18.48
N GLN A 46 -7.72 -28.99 18.95
CA GLN A 46 -6.26 -28.86 19.00
C GLN A 46 -5.62 -28.56 17.63
N ILE A 47 -6.19 -29.06 16.54
CA ILE A 47 -5.68 -28.83 15.18
C ILE A 47 -5.54 -27.35 14.83
N TYR A 48 -6.43 -26.47 15.31
CA TYR A 48 -6.35 -25.04 15.05
C TYR A 48 -5.24 -24.37 15.86
N LYS A 49 -4.92 -24.86 17.07
CA LYS A 49 -3.73 -24.44 17.82
C LYS A 49 -2.46 -24.82 17.08
N ASP A 50 -2.43 -26.04 16.51
CA ASP A 50 -1.29 -26.52 15.74
C ASP A 50 -1.12 -25.72 14.43
N MET A 51 -2.22 -25.35 13.77
CA MET A 51 -2.25 -24.43 12.63
C MET A 51 -1.68 -23.06 12.99
N THR A 52 -2.16 -22.43 14.06
CA THR A 52 -1.63 -21.13 14.52
C THR A 52 -0.12 -21.20 14.79
N LYS A 53 0.37 -22.26 15.44
CA LYS A 53 1.81 -22.43 15.70
C LYS A 53 2.63 -22.66 14.43
N PHE A 54 2.12 -23.47 13.49
CA PHE A 54 2.79 -23.74 12.22
C PHE A 54 2.92 -22.48 11.37
N TRP A 55 1.80 -21.80 11.10
CA TRP A 55 1.80 -20.56 10.33
C TRP A 55 2.53 -19.45 11.07
N GLY A 56 2.47 -19.44 12.41
CA GLY A 56 3.18 -18.51 13.27
C GLY A 56 4.70 -18.61 13.09
N LYS A 57 5.23 -19.81 12.90
CA LYS A 57 6.66 -20.01 12.62
C LYS A 57 7.09 -19.34 11.30
N LEU A 58 6.31 -19.53 10.23
CA LEU A 58 6.60 -18.91 8.92
C LEU A 58 6.43 -17.38 8.98
N PHE A 59 5.39 -16.93 9.69
CA PHE A 59 5.18 -15.52 9.99
C PHE A 59 6.39 -14.92 10.71
N GLY A 60 6.94 -15.58 11.74
CA GLY A 60 8.10 -15.06 12.49
C GLY A 60 9.36 -14.89 11.64
N ILE A 61 9.62 -15.81 10.71
CA ILE A 61 10.75 -15.70 9.77
C ILE A 61 10.54 -14.49 8.84
N ASN A 62 9.35 -14.36 8.26
CA ASN A 62 9.00 -13.26 7.38
C ASN A 62 9.05 -11.90 8.11
N PHE A 63 8.51 -11.87 9.33
CA PHE A 63 8.45 -10.69 10.18
C PHE A 63 9.84 -10.15 10.50
N ALA A 64 10.78 -11.02 10.87
CA ALA A 64 12.16 -10.61 11.15
C ALA A 64 12.80 -9.89 9.95
N MET A 65 12.62 -10.43 8.73
CA MET A 65 13.11 -9.80 7.50
C MET A 65 12.42 -8.47 7.22
N GLY A 66 11.11 -8.38 7.48
CA GLY A 66 10.34 -7.14 7.38
C GLY A 66 10.89 -6.04 8.29
N VAL A 67 11.16 -6.35 9.56
CA VAL A 67 11.73 -5.38 10.52
C VAL A 67 13.11 -4.91 10.08
N THR A 68 14.01 -5.82 9.71
CA THR A 68 15.38 -5.44 9.29
C THR A 68 15.38 -4.53 8.07
N THR A 69 14.54 -4.84 7.07
CA THR A 69 14.44 -4.03 5.85
C THR A 69 13.70 -2.71 6.10
N GLY A 70 12.72 -2.66 7.01
CA GLY A 70 12.01 -1.45 7.39
C GLY A 70 12.89 -0.41 8.07
N ILE A 71 13.74 -0.84 9.01
CA ILE A 71 14.73 0.03 9.66
C ILE A 71 15.65 0.68 8.61
N THR A 72 16.05 -0.09 7.60
CA THR A 72 16.92 0.42 6.52
C THR A 72 16.22 1.52 5.72
N LEU A 73 14.92 1.36 5.42
CA LEU A 73 14.13 2.37 4.71
C LEU A 73 13.93 3.64 5.53
N GLU A 74 13.63 3.52 6.82
CA GLU A 74 13.44 4.66 7.73
C GLU A 74 14.68 5.57 7.72
N PHE A 75 15.87 4.99 7.85
CA PHE A 75 17.11 5.76 7.81
C PHE A 75 17.46 6.31 6.41
N GLN A 76 17.01 5.67 5.33
CA GLN A 76 17.27 6.15 3.96
C GLN A 76 16.62 7.51 3.66
N PHE A 77 15.49 7.84 4.29
CA PHE A 77 14.91 9.19 4.19
C PHE A 77 15.88 10.26 4.71
N GLY A 78 16.62 9.97 5.79
CA GLY A 78 17.58 10.91 6.37
C GLY A 78 18.91 10.97 5.62
N THR A 79 19.46 9.82 5.21
CA THR A 79 20.82 9.75 4.65
C THR A 79 20.90 10.24 3.20
N ASN A 80 19.97 9.81 2.35
CA ASN A 80 20.04 10.05 0.90
C ASN A 80 19.06 11.13 0.41
N TRP A 81 18.09 11.50 1.25
CA TRP A 81 17.04 12.46 0.91
C TRP A 81 17.01 13.62 1.92
N ALA A 82 18.19 14.14 2.30
CA ALA A 82 18.34 15.16 3.34
C ALA A 82 17.53 16.44 3.06
N TYR A 83 17.53 16.96 1.82
CA TYR A 83 16.75 18.14 1.49
C TYR A 83 15.24 17.87 1.53
N TYR A 84 14.79 16.69 1.09
CA TYR A 84 13.39 16.26 1.24
C TYR A 84 13.00 16.22 2.73
N SER A 85 13.84 15.59 3.57
CA SER A 85 13.63 15.50 5.01
C SER A 85 13.58 16.88 5.69
N HIS A 86 14.40 17.82 5.25
CA HIS A 86 14.32 19.21 5.72
C HIS A 86 13.05 19.93 5.23
N TYR A 87 12.74 19.79 3.93
CA TYR A 87 11.70 20.57 3.26
C TYR A 87 10.28 20.17 3.65
N VAL A 88 10.04 18.90 3.99
CA VAL A 88 8.70 18.38 4.33
C VAL A 88 8.63 17.65 5.66
N GLY A 89 9.71 17.63 6.44
CA GLY A 89 9.80 16.85 7.67
C GLY A 89 8.76 17.20 8.72
N ASP A 90 8.26 18.44 8.73
CA ASP A 90 7.22 18.91 9.65
C ASP A 90 5.85 18.23 9.41
N ILE A 91 5.61 17.74 8.19
CA ILE A 91 4.39 17.01 7.82
C ILE A 91 4.68 15.52 7.68
N PHE A 92 5.66 15.16 6.86
CA PHE A 92 5.97 13.77 6.55
C PHE A 92 6.51 13.01 7.76
N GLY A 93 7.29 13.67 8.63
CA GLY A 93 7.90 13.03 9.80
C GLY A 93 6.88 12.68 10.90
N VAL A 94 5.74 13.40 10.98
CA VAL A 94 4.75 13.22 12.04
C VAL A 94 4.05 11.84 11.95
N PRO A 95 3.48 11.41 10.81
CA PRO A 95 2.94 10.07 10.64
C PRO A 95 3.96 8.96 10.94
N LEU A 96 5.21 9.11 10.49
CA LEU A 96 6.27 8.11 10.72
C LEU A 96 6.61 8.00 12.23
N ALA A 97 6.66 9.11 12.95
CA ALA A 97 6.88 9.08 14.40
C ALA A 97 5.70 8.42 15.15
N ILE A 98 4.47 8.72 14.74
CA ILE A 98 3.26 8.11 15.32
C ILE A 98 3.20 6.61 15.03
N GLU A 99 3.56 6.20 13.81
CA GLU A 99 3.71 4.79 13.44
C GLU A 99 4.64 4.06 14.41
N GLY A 100 5.83 4.62 14.66
CA GLY A 100 6.79 4.05 15.59
C GLY A 100 6.21 3.91 17.00
N LEU A 101 5.63 4.99 17.54
CA LEU A 101 5.13 5.03 18.92
C LEU A 101 3.90 4.15 19.15
N MET A 102 2.99 4.06 18.18
CA MET A 102 1.71 3.38 18.36
C MET A 102 1.68 1.99 17.73
N ALA A 103 2.10 1.85 16.49
CA ALA A 103 1.96 0.59 15.75
C ALA A 103 3.13 -0.35 16.02
N PHE A 104 4.37 0.10 15.83
CA PHE A 104 5.55 -0.76 16.00
C PHE A 104 5.72 -1.25 17.43
N PHE A 105 5.53 -0.39 18.43
CA PHE A 105 5.58 -0.83 19.83
C PHE A 105 4.50 -1.86 20.15
N LEU A 106 3.27 -1.65 19.67
CA LEU A 106 2.17 -2.60 19.88
C LEU A 106 2.50 -3.95 19.23
N GLU A 107 2.82 -3.94 17.94
CA GLU A 107 3.12 -5.15 17.18
C GLU A 107 4.32 -5.90 17.76
N SER A 108 5.47 -5.23 17.93
CA SER A 108 6.70 -5.88 18.42
C SER A 108 6.58 -6.43 19.84
N THR A 109 5.82 -5.76 20.72
CA THR A 109 5.57 -6.26 22.08
C THR A 109 4.68 -7.50 22.05
N PHE A 110 3.55 -7.42 21.35
CA PHE A 110 2.59 -8.52 21.31
C PHE A 110 3.05 -9.69 20.45
N VAL A 111 3.96 -9.50 19.49
CA VAL A 111 4.57 -10.60 18.74
C VAL A 111 5.44 -11.46 19.65
N GLY A 112 6.16 -10.84 20.59
CA GLY A 112 6.92 -11.58 21.61
C GLY A 112 5.98 -12.41 22.50
N LEU A 113 4.86 -11.82 22.93
CA LEU A 113 3.84 -12.53 23.70
C LEU A 113 3.18 -13.66 22.90
N PHE A 114 2.96 -13.48 21.60
CA PHE A 114 2.42 -14.51 20.71
C PHE A 114 3.33 -15.75 20.60
N PHE A 115 4.65 -15.55 20.53
CA PHE A 115 5.58 -16.67 20.41
C PHE A 115 5.83 -17.38 21.75
N PHE A 116 5.98 -16.62 22.83
CA PHE A 116 6.40 -17.15 24.14
C PHE A 116 5.28 -17.32 25.16
N GLY A 117 4.07 -16.83 24.85
CA GLY A 117 2.93 -16.79 25.78
C GLY A 117 2.10 -18.08 25.86
N TRP A 118 2.31 -19.06 24.97
CA TRP A 118 1.45 -20.25 24.85
C TRP A 118 1.21 -21.03 26.15
N GLU A 119 2.21 -21.08 27.04
CA GLU A 119 2.14 -21.78 28.33
C GLU A 119 1.97 -20.83 29.54
N ARG A 120 1.99 -19.52 29.31
CA ARG A 120 1.94 -18.48 30.36
C ARG A 120 0.66 -17.64 30.36
N LEU A 121 -0.04 -17.60 29.22
CA LEU A 121 -1.29 -16.86 29.05
C LEU A 121 -2.47 -17.82 29.00
N SER A 122 -3.62 -17.39 29.51
CA SER A 122 -4.88 -18.07 29.22
C SER A 122 -5.19 -18.01 27.72
N LYS A 123 -6.05 -18.91 27.24
CA LYS A 123 -6.46 -18.97 25.82
C LYS A 123 -6.97 -17.62 25.29
N LEU A 124 -7.76 -16.89 26.09
CA LEU A 124 -8.30 -15.59 25.71
C LEU A 124 -7.22 -14.50 25.71
N GLN A 125 -6.32 -14.50 26.69
CA GLN A 125 -5.20 -13.55 26.72
C GLN A 125 -4.25 -13.75 25.55
N HIS A 126 -3.98 -15.00 25.17
CA HIS A 126 -3.16 -15.30 24.00
C HIS A 126 -3.84 -14.84 22.71
N LEU A 127 -5.15 -15.10 22.55
CA LEU A 127 -5.92 -14.61 21.42
C LEU A 127 -5.90 -13.08 21.31
N MET A 128 -6.00 -12.37 22.44
CA MET A 128 -5.87 -10.92 22.48
C MET A 128 -4.48 -10.45 22.05
N ALA A 129 -3.42 -11.16 22.41
CA ALA A 129 -2.08 -10.85 21.91
C ALA A 129 -2.02 -11.00 20.39
N THR A 130 -2.53 -12.09 19.83
CA THR A 130 -2.59 -12.33 18.38
C THR A 130 -3.42 -11.28 17.64
N PHE A 131 -4.54 -10.85 18.23
CA PHE A 131 -5.36 -9.77 17.71
C PHE A 131 -4.60 -8.43 17.68
N LEU A 132 -3.89 -8.09 18.77
CA LEU A 132 -3.13 -6.85 18.85
C LEU A 132 -1.91 -6.84 17.93
N VAL A 133 -1.33 -8.00 17.60
CA VAL A 133 -0.36 -8.12 16.49
C VAL A 133 -1.02 -7.71 15.18
N ALA A 134 -2.17 -8.29 14.83
CA ALA A 134 -2.87 -7.98 13.58
C ALA A 134 -3.29 -6.50 13.48
N VAL A 135 -3.83 -5.94 14.56
CA VAL A 135 -4.17 -4.51 14.65
C VAL A 135 -2.93 -3.64 14.52
N GLY A 136 -1.84 -3.98 15.22
CA GLY A 136 -0.57 -3.27 15.13
C GLY A 136 -0.03 -3.21 13.70
N SER A 137 0.01 -4.35 12.98
CA SER A 137 0.45 -4.37 11.58
C SER A 137 -0.41 -3.46 10.69
N ASN A 138 -1.73 -3.40 10.93
CA ASN A 138 -2.64 -2.56 10.14
C ASN A 138 -2.53 -1.07 10.49
N LEU A 139 -2.28 -0.74 11.76
CA LEU A 139 -1.99 0.64 12.16
C LEU A 139 -0.67 1.12 11.54
N SER A 140 0.33 0.26 11.43
CA SER A 140 1.57 0.62 10.71
C SER A 140 1.28 0.94 9.25
N ALA A 141 0.57 0.03 8.55
CA ALA A 141 0.15 0.27 7.18
C ALA A 141 -0.66 1.57 7.02
N LEU A 142 -1.52 1.91 7.98
CA LEU A 142 -2.29 3.15 7.97
C LEU A 142 -1.37 4.39 7.97
N TRP A 143 -0.47 4.51 8.94
CA TRP A 143 0.34 5.72 9.09
C TRP A 143 1.36 5.89 7.96
N ILE A 144 1.99 4.80 7.51
CA ILE A 144 2.92 4.89 6.39
C ILE A 144 2.19 5.24 5.07
N LEU A 145 0.94 4.80 4.90
CA LEU A 145 0.13 5.15 3.73
C LEU A 145 -0.53 6.52 3.83
N VAL A 146 -0.74 7.06 5.04
CA VAL A 146 -1.03 8.49 5.25
C VAL A 146 0.14 9.32 4.76
N ALA A 147 1.37 8.96 5.14
CA ALA A 147 2.58 9.64 4.65
C ALA A 147 2.70 9.55 3.13
N ASN A 148 2.54 8.35 2.54
CA ASN A 148 2.59 8.18 1.08
C ASN A 148 1.44 8.90 0.35
N GLY A 149 0.24 8.90 0.91
CA GLY A 149 -0.93 9.60 0.38
C GLY A 149 -0.71 11.11 0.36
N TRP A 150 -0.10 11.66 1.41
CA TRP A 150 0.30 13.06 1.44
C TRP A 150 1.35 13.41 0.37
N MET A 151 2.37 12.56 0.17
CA MET A 151 3.36 12.75 -0.91
C MET A 151 2.70 12.83 -2.31
N GLN A 152 1.49 12.28 -2.45
CA GLN A 152 0.74 12.21 -3.70
C GLN A 152 -0.24 13.37 -3.84
N ASN A 153 -0.76 13.86 -2.72
CA ASN A 153 -1.73 14.96 -2.66
C ASN A 153 -1.44 15.81 -1.41
N PRO A 154 -0.58 16.83 -1.51
CA PRO A 154 -0.01 17.52 -0.35
C PRO A 154 -0.97 18.55 0.25
N ILE A 155 -2.11 18.09 0.78
CA ILE A 155 -3.08 18.92 1.51
C ILE A 155 -2.70 19.05 2.98
N GLY A 156 -3.21 20.10 3.65
CA GLY A 156 -2.92 20.37 5.06
C GLY A 156 -1.49 20.86 5.34
N ALA A 157 -0.82 21.45 4.35
CA ALA A 157 0.53 21.98 4.44
C ALA A 157 0.66 23.30 3.66
N ASP A 158 1.46 24.23 4.19
CA ASP A 158 1.72 25.54 3.58
C ASP A 158 3.22 25.84 3.49
N PHE A 159 3.66 26.51 2.43
CA PHE A 159 5.06 26.90 2.29
C PHE A 159 5.37 28.15 3.13
N ASN A 160 6.37 28.07 4.00
CA ASN A 160 6.85 29.19 4.79
C ASN A 160 8.19 29.71 4.22
N TYR A 161 8.16 30.93 3.67
CA TYR A 161 9.34 31.58 3.08
C TYR A 161 10.42 31.98 4.10
N THR A 162 10.09 32.03 5.40
CA THR A 162 11.06 32.34 6.46
C THR A 162 11.87 31.12 6.85
N THR A 163 11.21 29.97 6.98
CA THR A 163 11.85 28.69 7.36
C THR A 163 12.28 27.85 6.15
N MET A 164 11.90 28.27 4.93
CA MET A 164 12.24 27.67 3.64
C MET A 164 11.82 26.19 3.53
N ARG A 165 10.66 25.86 4.11
CA ARG A 165 10.08 24.51 4.14
C ARG A 165 8.55 24.57 4.14
N MET A 166 7.93 23.43 3.87
CA MET A 166 6.50 23.22 4.10
C MET A 166 6.26 23.01 5.59
N GLU A 167 5.24 23.66 6.14
CA GLU A 167 4.83 23.52 7.54
C GLU A 167 3.40 22.97 7.63
N LEU A 168 3.15 22.18 8.68
CA LEU A 168 1.86 21.53 8.90
C LEU A 168 0.80 22.57 9.24
N SER A 169 -0.24 22.70 8.42
CA SER A 169 -1.37 23.58 8.70
C SER A 169 -2.60 22.83 9.24
N SER A 170 -2.79 21.56 8.87
CA SER A 170 -3.91 20.75 9.36
C SER A 170 -3.59 19.26 9.35
N MET A 171 -3.38 18.68 10.55
CA MET A 171 -3.19 17.23 10.71
C MET A 171 -4.44 16.44 10.31
N ALA A 172 -5.63 17.02 10.49
CA ALA A 172 -6.88 16.39 10.09
C ALA A 172 -6.95 16.19 8.57
N ASP A 173 -6.55 17.20 7.79
CA ASP A 173 -6.54 17.11 6.33
C ASP A 173 -5.49 16.11 5.83
N VAL A 174 -4.32 16.06 6.48
CA VAL A 174 -3.28 15.06 6.19
C VAL A 174 -3.80 13.64 6.44
N PHE A 175 -4.45 13.41 7.59
CA PHE A 175 -4.98 12.09 7.95
C PHE A 175 -6.16 11.66 7.07
N PHE A 176 -7.13 12.55 6.83
CA PHE A 176 -8.33 12.28 6.02
C PHE A 176 -8.11 12.52 4.52
N ASN A 177 -6.86 12.59 4.08
CA ASN A 177 -6.52 12.73 2.67
C ASN A 177 -7.16 11.60 1.84
N PRO A 178 -7.98 11.91 0.82
CA PRO A 178 -8.69 10.90 0.05
C PRO A 178 -7.74 9.88 -0.59
N VAL A 179 -6.56 10.32 -1.01
CA VAL A 179 -5.53 9.44 -1.59
C VAL A 179 -4.96 8.49 -0.54
N ALA A 180 -4.80 8.94 0.71
CA ALA A 180 -4.36 8.08 1.81
C ALA A 180 -5.39 7.00 2.14
N GLN A 181 -6.68 7.37 2.19
CA GLN A 181 -7.76 6.44 2.52
C GLN A 181 -7.84 5.31 1.50
N VAL A 182 -7.86 5.64 0.20
CA VAL A 182 -7.97 4.62 -0.85
C VAL A 182 -6.72 3.75 -0.93
N LYS A 183 -5.52 4.34 -0.77
CA LYS A 183 -4.26 3.58 -0.70
C LYS A 183 -4.25 2.62 0.48
N PHE A 184 -4.65 3.08 1.67
CA PHE A 184 -4.69 2.26 2.87
C PHE A 184 -5.50 0.99 2.64
N VAL A 185 -6.77 1.14 2.25
CA VAL A 185 -7.65 -0.03 2.14
C VAL A 185 -7.22 -0.94 0.99
N HIS A 186 -6.79 -0.38 -0.16
CA HIS A 186 -6.33 -1.18 -1.30
C HIS A 186 -5.05 -1.97 -0.98
N THR A 187 -4.04 -1.33 -0.40
CA THR A 187 -2.75 -1.97 -0.09
C THR A 187 -2.89 -3.03 1.01
N VAL A 188 -3.68 -2.74 2.05
CA VAL A 188 -3.96 -3.71 3.12
C VAL A 188 -4.71 -4.93 2.60
N ALA A 189 -5.77 -4.73 1.81
CA ALA A 189 -6.51 -5.82 1.20
C ALA A 189 -5.63 -6.66 0.25
N ALA A 190 -4.71 -6.03 -0.49
CA ALA A 190 -3.75 -6.73 -1.33
C ALA A 190 -2.75 -7.57 -0.50
N GLY A 191 -2.36 -7.09 0.68
CA GLY A 191 -1.60 -7.88 1.66
C GLY A 191 -2.36 -9.12 2.12
N TYR A 192 -3.66 -8.99 2.40
CA TYR A 192 -4.51 -10.10 2.79
C TYR A 192 -4.65 -11.15 1.69
N VAL A 193 -4.80 -10.72 0.44
CA VAL A 193 -4.77 -11.62 -0.73
C VAL A 193 -3.44 -12.36 -0.82
N THR A 194 -2.33 -11.64 -0.67
CA THR A 194 -0.97 -12.22 -0.76
C THR A 194 -0.78 -13.34 0.25
N ALA A 195 -1.13 -13.11 1.52
CA ALA A 195 -1.02 -14.16 2.54
C ALA A 195 -2.00 -15.31 2.33
N SER A 196 -3.22 -15.02 1.86
CA SER A 196 -4.20 -16.04 1.53
C SER A 196 -3.69 -16.97 0.43
N MET A 197 -3.12 -16.40 -0.65
CA MET A 197 -2.51 -17.16 -1.73
C MET A 197 -1.29 -17.97 -1.27
N PHE A 198 -0.50 -17.44 -0.34
CA PHE A 198 0.61 -18.17 0.27
C PHE A 198 0.13 -19.42 1.03
N VAL A 199 -0.86 -19.26 1.92
CA VAL A 199 -1.44 -20.37 2.68
C VAL A 199 -2.15 -21.38 1.78
N LEU A 200 -2.88 -20.90 0.76
CA LEU A 200 -3.53 -21.74 -0.24
C LEU A 200 -2.51 -22.56 -1.03
N GLY A 201 -1.42 -21.94 -1.50
CA GLY A 201 -0.37 -22.60 -2.26
C GLY A 201 0.30 -23.74 -1.48
N ILE A 202 0.69 -23.47 -0.24
CA ILE A 202 1.31 -24.49 0.63
C ILE A 202 0.29 -25.59 0.99
N SER A 203 -0.94 -25.23 1.31
CA SER A 203 -2.00 -26.20 1.64
C SER A 203 -2.33 -27.10 0.44
N ALA A 204 -2.45 -26.52 -0.76
CA ALA A 204 -2.63 -27.26 -2.01
C ALA A 204 -1.47 -28.22 -2.28
N TYR A 205 -0.24 -27.79 -2.03
CA TYR A 205 0.93 -28.66 -2.13
C TYR A 205 0.85 -29.86 -1.16
N TYR A 206 0.43 -29.66 0.09
CA TYR A 206 0.25 -30.75 1.05
C TYR A 206 -0.84 -31.72 0.60
N LEU A 207 -1.96 -31.22 0.07
CA LEU A 207 -3.04 -32.04 -0.49
C LEU A 207 -2.56 -32.86 -1.70
N LEU A 208 -1.81 -32.25 -2.63
CA LEU A 208 -1.24 -32.95 -3.78
C LEU A 208 -0.26 -34.06 -3.38
N LYS A 209 0.41 -33.92 -2.24
CA LYS A 209 1.31 -34.94 -1.68
C LYS A 209 0.63 -35.90 -0.70
N ALA A 210 -0.68 -35.78 -0.50
CA ALA A 210 -1.44 -36.53 0.50
C ALA A 210 -0.84 -36.46 1.91
N ARG A 211 -0.27 -35.30 2.28
CA ARG A 211 0.34 -35.05 3.59
C ARG A 211 -0.59 -34.23 4.46
N ASP A 212 -0.76 -34.64 5.71
CA ASP A 212 -1.52 -33.91 6.73
C ASP A 212 -2.86 -33.36 6.21
N VAL A 213 -3.62 -34.20 5.52
CA VAL A 213 -4.81 -33.80 4.74
C VAL A 213 -5.81 -33.01 5.59
N ASN A 214 -6.02 -33.40 6.84
CA ASN A 214 -6.91 -32.69 7.77
C ASN A 214 -6.45 -31.25 8.09
N PHE A 215 -5.14 -31.04 8.24
CA PHE A 215 -4.54 -29.73 8.46
C PHE A 215 -4.63 -28.88 7.19
N ALA A 216 -4.28 -29.48 6.06
CA ALA A 216 -4.25 -28.81 4.77
C ALA A 216 -5.64 -28.38 4.32
N LEU A 217 -6.67 -29.23 4.45
CA LEU A 217 -8.06 -28.86 4.09
C LEU A 217 -8.58 -27.68 4.93
N ARG A 218 -8.30 -27.67 6.24
CA ARG A 218 -8.74 -26.58 7.14
C ARG A 218 -7.99 -25.28 6.87
N SER A 219 -6.67 -25.36 6.68
CA SER A 219 -5.85 -24.20 6.30
C SER A 219 -6.30 -23.63 4.95
N PHE A 220 -6.57 -24.50 3.98
CA PHE A 220 -7.09 -24.12 2.67
C PHE A 220 -8.46 -23.44 2.77
N ALA A 221 -9.40 -23.98 3.55
CA ALA A 221 -10.73 -23.39 3.70
C ALA A 221 -10.70 -21.99 4.34
N ILE A 222 -9.90 -21.80 5.39
CA ILE A 222 -9.72 -20.49 6.04
C ILE A 222 -9.14 -19.50 5.04
N ALA A 223 -8.04 -19.86 4.37
CA ALA A 223 -7.37 -18.97 3.42
C ALA A 223 -8.21 -18.70 2.17
N ALA A 224 -8.99 -19.67 1.67
CA ALA A 224 -9.91 -19.46 0.55
C ALA A 224 -11.01 -18.46 0.91
N SER A 225 -11.61 -18.60 2.10
CA SER A 225 -12.70 -17.73 2.55
C SER A 225 -12.22 -16.30 2.78
N PHE A 226 -11.12 -16.15 3.51
CA PHE A 226 -10.50 -14.84 3.77
C PHE A 226 -9.96 -14.22 2.48
N GLY A 227 -9.31 -15.02 1.63
CA GLY A 227 -8.80 -14.59 0.33
C GLY A 227 -9.88 -14.15 -0.64
N LEU A 228 -11.04 -14.82 -0.65
CA LEU A 228 -12.19 -14.43 -1.47
C LEU A 228 -12.76 -13.07 -1.04
N ALA A 229 -12.94 -12.84 0.26
CA ALA A 229 -13.37 -11.54 0.76
C ALA A 229 -12.33 -10.44 0.42
N SER A 230 -11.05 -10.76 0.57
CA SER A 230 -9.95 -9.84 0.32
C SER A 230 -9.81 -9.47 -1.15
N ILE A 231 -9.92 -10.43 -2.08
CA ILE A 231 -9.77 -10.16 -3.52
C ILE A 231 -10.94 -9.31 -4.05
N LEU A 232 -12.16 -9.54 -3.56
CA LEU A 232 -13.32 -8.70 -3.90
C LEU A 232 -13.10 -7.25 -3.43
N SER A 233 -12.56 -7.09 -2.21
CA SER A 233 -12.17 -5.78 -1.68
C SER A 233 -11.11 -5.09 -2.55
N VAL A 234 -10.05 -5.81 -2.94
CA VAL A 234 -8.99 -5.28 -3.82
C VAL A 234 -9.54 -4.82 -5.17
N ILE A 235 -10.42 -5.60 -5.80
CA ILE A 235 -11.01 -5.27 -7.10
C ILE A 235 -11.85 -4.00 -7.00
N LEU A 236 -12.77 -3.94 -6.02
CA LEU A 236 -13.67 -2.79 -5.83
C LEU A 236 -12.88 -1.52 -5.50
N LEU A 237 -11.93 -1.61 -4.57
CA LEU A 237 -11.14 -0.47 -4.14
C LEU A 237 -10.06 -0.07 -5.15
N GLY A 238 -9.67 -1.00 -6.03
CA GLY A 238 -8.81 -0.70 -7.17
C GLY A 238 -9.50 0.23 -8.17
N ASP A 239 -10.79 -0.01 -8.42
CA ASP A 239 -11.61 0.87 -9.25
C ASP A 239 -11.79 2.26 -8.60
N GLU A 240 -12.10 2.32 -7.30
CA GLU A 240 -12.14 3.59 -6.57
C GLU A 240 -10.79 4.33 -6.54
N SER A 241 -9.67 3.60 -6.51
CA SER A 241 -8.32 4.16 -6.63
C SER A 241 -8.08 4.77 -8.01
N GLY A 242 -8.53 4.10 -9.07
CA GLY A 242 -8.47 4.63 -10.44
C GLY A 242 -9.27 5.93 -10.57
N TYR A 243 -10.47 5.97 -10.02
CA TYR A 243 -11.31 7.17 -10.01
C TYR A 243 -10.66 8.33 -9.23
N THR A 244 -10.20 8.07 -8.01
CA THR A 244 -9.53 9.09 -7.18
C THR A 244 -8.23 9.60 -7.83
N ALA A 245 -7.48 8.72 -8.50
CA ALA A 245 -6.31 9.11 -9.28
C ALA A 245 -6.70 10.01 -10.47
N GLY A 246 -7.87 9.81 -11.08
CA GLY A 246 -8.41 10.68 -12.12
C GLY A 246 -8.75 12.10 -11.63
N GLU A 247 -9.13 12.25 -10.36
CA GLU A 247 -9.41 13.57 -9.77
C GLU A 247 -8.13 14.28 -9.32
N VAL A 248 -7.19 13.55 -8.71
CA VAL A 248 -6.06 14.14 -7.99
C VAL A 248 -4.75 14.07 -8.80
N GLN A 249 -4.59 13.07 -9.66
CA GLN A 249 -3.35 12.79 -10.40
C GLN A 249 -3.60 12.33 -11.85
N GLN A 250 -4.21 13.22 -12.63
CA GLN A 250 -4.59 12.97 -14.03
C GLN A 250 -3.45 12.45 -14.91
N VAL A 251 -2.21 12.91 -14.70
CA VAL A 251 -1.04 12.43 -15.44
C VAL A 251 -0.81 10.92 -15.25
N LYS A 252 -1.04 10.39 -14.05
CA LYS A 252 -0.86 8.96 -13.79
C LYS A 252 -1.92 8.13 -14.47
N LEU A 253 -3.18 8.54 -14.36
CA LEU A 253 -4.28 7.84 -15.01
C LEU A 253 -4.08 7.84 -16.54
N ALA A 254 -3.78 9.01 -17.12
CA ALA A 254 -3.52 9.12 -18.56
C ALA A 254 -2.31 8.28 -19.01
N ALA A 255 -1.25 8.18 -18.18
CA ALA A 255 -0.10 7.34 -18.47
C ALA A 255 -0.41 5.84 -18.37
N ILE A 256 -1.17 5.41 -17.35
CA ILE A 256 -1.60 4.01 -17.16
C ILE A 256 -2.47 3.55 -18.34
N GLU A 257 -3.41 4.40 -18.76
CA GLU A 257 -4.34 4.12 -19.86
C GLU A 257 -3.72 4.36 -21.25
N SER A 258 -2.49 4.88 -21.30
CA SER A 258 -1.81 5.29 -22.54
C SER A 258 -2.64 6.29 -23.37
N GLU A 259 -3.29 7.24 -22.70
CA GLU A 259 -4.11 8.27 -23.34
C GLU A 259 -3.28 9.54 -23.60
N TRP A 260 -2.80 9.65 -24.85
CA TRP A 260 -1.94 10.75 -25.29
C TRP A 260 -2.72 12.04 -25.56
N GLU A 261 -3.88 11.91 -26.20
CA GLU A 261 -4.78 13.01 -26.56
C GLU A 261 -6.02 12.97 -25.68
N THR A 262 -6.62 14.14 -25.43
CA THR A 262 -7.88 14.24 -24.67
C THR A 262 -8.99 13.56 -25.46
N GLN A 263 -9.63 12.58 -24.84
CA GLN A 263 -10.67 11.78 -25.46
C GLN A 263 -12.05 12.42 -25.21
N PRO A 264 -12.83 12.74 -26.26
CA PRO A 264 -14.18 13.20 -26.09
C PRO A 264 -15.04 12.10 -25.48
N ALA A 265 -16.08 12.51 -24.76
CA ALA A 265 -17.05 11.58 -24.24
C ALA A 265 -17.83 10.94 -25.42
N PRO A 266 -18.05 9.62 -25.43
CA PRO A 266 -17.63 8.63 -24.44
C PRO A 266 -16.24 8.03 -24.73
N ALA A 267 -15.35 8.08 -23.72
CA ALA A 267 -13.97 7.60 -23.85
C ALA A 267 -13.86 6.06 -23.85
N SER A 268 -12.96 5.52 -24.68
CA SER A 268 -12.69 4.08 -24.80
C SER A 268 -11.53 3.64 -23.91
N PHE A 269 -11.65 2.47 -23.27
CA PHE A 269 -10.62 1.88 -22.40
C PHE A 269 -9.61 1.07 -23.20
N THR A 270 -8.32 1.20 -22.92
CA THR A 270 -7.27 0.44 -23.60
C THR A 270 -7.03 -0.87 -22.85
N LEU A 271 -7.61 -1.97 -23.33
CA LEU A 271 -7.42 -3.31 -22.74
C LEU A 271 -5.99 -3.82 -22.94
N PHE A 272 -5.41 -3.53 -24.10
CA PHE A 272 -4.04 -3.87 -24.43
C PHE A 272 -3.48 -2.84 -25.40
N GLY A 273 -2.19 -2.54 -25.31
CA GLY A 273 -1.49 -1.67 -26.24
C GLY A 273 -0.02 -1.54 -25.83
N ILE A 274 0.83 -1.13 -26.78
CA ILE A 274 2.24 -0.86 -26.54
C ILE A 274 2.44 0.65 -26.66
N PRO A 275 2.69 1.38 -25.55
CA PRO A 275 2.91 2.82 -25.60
C PRO A 275 4.20 3.16 -26.37
N ASN A 276 4.10 4.07 -27.34
CA ASN A 276 5.23 4.61 -28.10
C ASN A 276 5.45 6.07 -27.72
N GLN A 277 6.43 6.30 -26.84
CA GLN A 277 6.75 7.63 -26.32
C GLN A 277 7.29 8.58 -27.38
N ALA A 278 8.02 8.07 -28.38
CA ALA A 278 8.65 8.92 -29.41
C ALA A 278 7.61 9.50 -30.37
N GLU A 279 6.57 8.71 -30.68
CA GLU A 279 5.50 9.11 -31.59
C GLU A 279 4.24 9.61 -30.85
N GLU A 280 4.25 9.60 -29.51
CA GLU A 280 3.12 9.98 -28.64
C GLU A 280 1.82 9.28 -29.05
N ARG A 281 1.88 7.95 -29.29
CA ARG A 281 0.75 7.10 -29.66
C ARG A 281 0.85 5.70 -29.04
N THR A 282 -0.22 4.93 -29.14
CA THR A 282 -0.29 3.56 -28.62
C THR A 282 -0.41 2.58 -29.77
N ASP A 283 0.63 1.78 -29.98
CA ASP A 283 0.67 0.77 -31.03
C ASP A 283 -0.13 -0.48 -30.61
N TYR A 284 -0.74 -1.17 -31.58
CA TYR A 284 -1.51 -2.41 -31.38
C TYR A 284 -2.64 -2.30 -30.33
N ALA A 285 -3.25 -1.12 -30.20
CA ALA A 285 -4.26 -0.86 -29.19
C ALA A 285 -5.55 -1.68 -29.42
N VAL A 286 -5.92 -2.50 -28.45
CA VAL A 286 -7.22 -3.16 -28.34
C VAL A 286 -8.06 -2.35 -27.36
N LYS A 287 -9.07 -1.63 -27.87
CA LYS A 287 -9.92 -0.76 -27.06
C LYS A 287 -11.31 -1.36 -26.82
N ILE A 288 -11.82 -1.17 -25.60
CA ILE A 288 -13.20 -1.45 -25.22
C ILE A 288 -13.96 -0.11 -25.24
N PRO A 289 -14.95 0.05 -26.15
CA PRO A 289 -15.71 1.30 -26.25
C PRO A 289 -16.41 1.67 -24.93
N TYR A 290 -16.53 2.98 -24.65
CA TYR A 290 -17.27 3.59 -23.51
C TYR A 290 -16.78 3.27 -22.09
N ALA A 291 -15.97 2.23 -21.90
CA ALA A 291 -15.59 1.75 -20.58
C ALA A 291 -14.72 2.73 -19.78
N LEU A 292 -13.84 3.49 -20.45
CA LEU A 292 -12.94 4.41 -19.75
C LEU A 292 -13.70 5.57 -19.12
N GLY A 293 -14.71 6.12 -19.80
CA GLY A 293 -15.54 7.18 -19.22
C GLY A 293 -16.18 6.74 -17.89
N ILE A 294 -16.69 5.51 -17.85
CA ILE A 294 -17.31 4.92 -16.65
C ILE A 294 -16.28 4.74 -15.53
N ILE A 295 -15.09 4.20 -15.83
CA ILE A 295 -14.05 3.91 -14.84
C ILE A 295 -13.42 5.21 -14.32
N ALA A 296 -12.98 6.08 -15.23
CA ALA A 296 -12.20 7.28 -14.91
C ALA A 296 -13.06 8.44 -14.37
N THR A 297 -14.32 8.56 -14.80
CA THR A 297 -15.13 9.76 -14.51
C THR A 297 -16.51 9.47 -13.92
N ARG A 298 -16.90 8.18 -13.80
CA ARG A 298 -18.26 7.74 -13.46
C ARG A 298 -19.33 8.32 -14.38
N SER A 299 -19.00 8.64 -15.64
CA SER A 299 -19.88 9.31 -16.59
C SER A 299 -19.60 8.87 -18.04
N LEU A 300 -20.63 8.92 -18.88
CA LEU A 300 -20.50 8.73 -20.33
C LEU A 300 -20.39 10.06 -21.09
N ASP A 301 -20.49 11.19 -20.39
CA ASP A 301 -20.62 12.53 -20.98
C ASP A 301 -19.43 13.44 -20.65
N LYS A 302 -18.49 12.97 -19.82
CA LYS A 302 -17.27 13.69 -19.47
C LYS A 302 -16.10 13.24 -20.33
N GLU A 303 -15.29 14.21 -20.73
CA GLU A 303 -14.01 13.96 -21.40
C GLU A 303 -12.96 13.43 -20.43
N VAL A 304 -11.97 12.72 -20.97
CA VAL A 304 -10.80 12.23 -20.23
C VAL A 304 -9.57 12.93 -20.76
N LYS A 305 -8.90 13.72 -19.91
CA LYS A 305 -7.72 14.51 -20.29
C LYS A 305 -6.55 13.61 -20.69
N GLY A 306 -5.93 13.94 -21.82
CA GLY A 306 -4.73 13.27 -22.33
C GLY A 306 -3.43 13.92 -21.88
N LEU A 307 -2.33 13.20 -22.07
CA LEU A 307 -0.99 13.66 -21.70
C LEU A 307 -0.55 14.96 -22.37
N LYS A 308 -0.95 15.23 -23.63
CA LYS A 308 -0.55 16.44 -24.35
C LYS A 308 -1.14 17.71 -23.77
N GLU A 309 -2.43 17.68 -23.43
CA GLU A 309 -3.09 18.82 -22.78
C GLU A 309 -2.52 19.06 -21.38
N LEU A 310 -2.36 17.98 -20.61
CA LEU A 310 -1.73 18.04 -19.28
C LEU A 310 -0.30 18.61 -19.35
N ARG A 311 0.48 18.29 -20.39
CA ARG A 311 1.81 18.87 -20.59
C ARG A 311 1.75 20.39 -20.77
N LEU A 312 0.79 20.90 -21.55
CA LEU A 312 0.60 22.34 -21.75
C LEU A 312 0.19 23.05 -20.45
N GLU A 313 -0.71 22.45 -19.66
CA GLU A 313 -1.08 22.98 -18.35
C GLU A 313 0.12 23.06 -17.39
N HIS A 314 0.97 22.04 -17.38
CA HIS A 314 2.19 22.05 -16.56
C HIS A 314 3.22 23.07 -17.07
N GLU A 315 3.33 23.29 -18.38
CA GLU A 315 4.21 24.34 -18.91
C GLU A 315 3.79 25.73 -18.39
N ALA A 316 2.49 26.03 -18.39
CA ALA A 316 1.98 27.27 -17.81
C ALA A 316 2.32 27.40 -16.31
N LYS A 317 2.09 26.33 -15.53
CA LYS A 317 2.44 26.30 -14.10
C LYS A 317 3.95 26.48 -13.85
N ILE A 318 4.81 25.94 -14.71
CA ILE A 318 6.26 26.14 -14.62
C ILE A 318 6.61 27.62 -14.80
N ARG A 319 6.01 28.29 -15.80
CA ARG A 319 6.24 29.73 -16.04
C ARG A 319 5.78 30.58 -14.86
N ASP A 320 4.62 30.28 -14.28
CA ASP A 320 4.14 30.95 -13.06
C ASP A 320 5.08 30.68 -11.87
N GLY A 321 5.56 29.44 -11.73
CA GLY A 321 6.53 29.04 -10.71
C GLY A 321 7.87 29.79 -10.81
N MET A 322 8.32 30.16 -12.01
CA MET A 322 9.51 31.00 -12.19
C MET A 322 9.31 32.41 -11.64
N ILE A 323 8.11 32.99 -11.79
CA ILE A 323 7.77 34.29 -11.22
C ILE A 323 7.75 34.20 -9.69
N ALA A 324 7.09 33.15 -9.15
CA ALA A 324 7.03 32.92 -7.70
C ALA A 324 8.44 32.72 -7.09
N TYR A 325 9.30 31.96 -7.76
CA TYR A 325 10.69 31.78 -7.32
C TYR A 325 11.49 33.08 -7.38
N GLY A 326 11.28 33.90 -8.42
CA GLY A 326 11.89 35.23 -8.52
C GLY A 326 11.47 36.19 -7.41
N ALA A 327 10.27 36.05 -6.85
CA ALA A 327 9.80 36.83 -5.70
C ALA A 327 10.30 36.32 -4.35
N LEU A 328 10.81 35.09 -4.29
CA LEU A 328 11.38 34.47 -3.09
C LEU A 328 12.85 34.86 -2.87
N LEU A 329 13.57 35.21 -3.94
CA LEU A 329 14.95 35.68 -3.95
C LEU A 329 15.08 37.15 -3.54
#